data_AF-A0A6M1YHQ3-F1
#
_entry.id   AF-A0A6M1YHQ3-F1
#
_cell.length_a   1.000
_cell.length_b   1.000
_cell.length_c   1.000
_cell.angle_alpha   90.00
_cell.angle_beta   90.00
_cell.angle_gamma   90.00
#
_symmetry.space_group_name_H-M   'P 1'
#
loop_
_entity.id
_entity.type
_entity.pdbx_description
1 polymer ?
#
loop_
_entity_poly.entity_id
_entity_poly.type
_entity_poly.pdbx_seq_one_letter_code
_entity_poly.pdbx_strand_id
1 'polypeptide(L)'
;MRFFKYTGLGNDFLIFEGKPFDAQTIRELTDRHFGIGADGVLFVDTEDFAFSIYNADGLRALMCGNGLRCVAKYLHDARKVKDKEIFEIKSDHALHQCYVDGNIVSCSLAEPTLIQKDPYVVDAGAKHVVLFEKFDLKKALKLRKNFNANVNFFFENNHIHTFEKGVEAFTLACGTGALSCFFVLNVNAQEFVMRSKKTLYIFKEKNVIWMTGECTYICEGTVEKTCLESIFVG
;
A
#
# COMPACT_ATOMS: atom_id res chain seq x y z
N MET A 1 -19.44 -10.76 -11.69
CA MET A 1 -19.00 -9.85 -10.59
C MET A 1 -18.24 -8.69 -11.21
N ARG A 2 -18.62 -7.43 -10.94
CA ARG A 2 -17.90 -6.27 -11.48
C ARG A 2 -16.64 -6.01 -10.66
N PHE A 3 -15.55 -5.65 -11.32
CA PHE A 3 -14.32 -5.22 -10.69
C PHE A 3 -13.85 -3.89 -11.27
N PHE A 4 -13.06 -3.17 -10.49
CA PHE A 4 -12.33 -1.99 -10.93
C PHE A 4 -10.86 -2.18 -10.62
N LYS A 5 -9.97 -1.79 -11.54
CA LYS A 5 -8.54 -1.94 -11.37
C LYS A 5 -7.90 -0.58 -11.21
N TYR A 6 -7.14 -0.40 -10.13
CA TYR A 6 -6.42 0.82 -9.82
C TYR A 6 -4.94 0.53 -9.57
N THR A 7 -4.09 1.54 -9.70
CA THR A 7 -2.71 1.49 -9.22
C THR A 7 -2.39 2.65 -8.30
N GLY A 8 -1.59 2.39 -7.27
CA GLY A 8 -0.96 3.40 -6.42
C GLY A 8 0.55 3.20 -6.39
N LEU A 9 1.30 4.13 -6.99
CA LEU A 9 2.77 4.15 -7.07
C LEU A 9 3.44 2.85 -7.58
N GLY A 10 2.74 2.11 -8.45
CA GLY A 10 3.25 0.89 -9.08
C GLY A 10 2.73 -0.40 -8.46
N ASN A 11 2.01 -0.36 -7.32
CA ASN A 11 1.18 -1.50 -6.91
C ASN A 11 -0.18 -1.41 -7.58
N ASP A 12 -0.69 -2.52 -8.08
CA ASP A 12 -2.02 -2.61 -8.68
C ASP A 12 -2.98 -3.46 -7.83
N PHE A 13 -4.24 -3.03 -7.76
CA PHE A 13 -5.29 -3.67 -6.96
C PHE A 13 -6.56 -3.85 -7.77
N LEU A 14 -7.23 -4.98 -7.53
CA LEU A 14 -8.62 -5.17 -7.93
C LEU A 14 -9.53 -4.71 -6.80
N ILE A 15 -10.53 -3.91 -7.12
CA ILE A 15 -11.56 -3.45 -6.18
C ILE A 15 -12.88 -4.15 -6.52
N PHE A 16 -13.49 -4.73 -5.50
CA PHE A 16 -14.84 -5.30 -5.54
C PHE A 16 -15.68 -4.66 -4.44
N GLU A 17 -16.94 -4.35 -4.73
CA GLU A 17 -17.90 -3.97 -3.70
C GLU A 17 -18.46 -5.21 -3.00
N GLY A 18 -18.56 -5.16 -1.67
CA GLY A 18 -19.18 -6.21 -0.86
C GLY A 18 -18.21 -7.11 -0.13
N LYS A 19 -18.59 -8.39 0.07
CA LYS A 19 -17.88 -9.31 0.95
C LYS A 19 -16.64 -9.94 0.28
N PRO A 20 -15.58 -10.24 1.07
CA PRO A 20 -14.43 -10.97 0.56
C PRO A 20 -14.77 -12.32 -0.04
N PHE A 21 -14.04 -12.69 -1.09
CA PHE A 21 -14.04 -14.05 -1.63
C PHE A 21 -13.16 -14.96 -0.78
N ASP A 22 -13.25 -16.27 -1.03
CA ASP A 22 -12.29 -17.22 -0.45
C ASP A 22 -10.87 -17.01 -1.02
N ALA A 23 -9.89 -17.55 -0.31
CA ALA A 23 -8.48 -17.38 -0.64
C ALA A 23 -8.11 -17.96 -2.02
N GLN A 24 -8.82 -19.00 -2.48
CA GLN A 24 -8.55 -19.60 -3.79
C GLN A 24 -8.99 -18.68 -4.92
N THR A 25 -10.21 -18.16 -4.86
CA THR A 25 -10.73 -17.18 -5.82
C THR A 25 -9.82 -15.95 -5.89
N ILE A 26 -9.31 -15.46 -4.76
CA ILE A 26 -8.39 -14.32 -4.72
C ILE A 26 -7.09 -14.62 -5.46
N ARG A 27 -6.49 -15.81 -5.25
CA ARG A 27 -5.28 -16.24 -5.98
C ARG A 27 -5.52 -16.31 -7.48
N GLU A 28 -6.65 -16.88 -7.90
CA GLU A 28 -7.02 -17.00 -9.32
C GLU A 28 -7.21 -15.63 -9.98
N LEU A 29 -7.90 -14.69 -9.32
CA LEU A 29 -8.09 -13.33 -9.84
C LEU A 29 -6.78 -12.55 -9.95
N THR A 30 -5.87 -12.73 -8.99
CA THR A 30 -4.61 -11.99 -8.89
C THR A 30 -3.47 -12.62 -9.70
N ASP A 31 -3.63 -13.85 -10.19
CA ASP A 31 -2.70 -14.45 -11.14
C ASP A 31 -2.60 -13.60 -12.41
N ARG A 32 -1.38 -13.23 -12.78
CA ARG A 32 -1.12 -12.31 -13.92
C ARG A 32 -1.19 -12.98 -15.28
N HIS A 33 -1.15 -14.31 -15.35
CA HIS A 33 -1.16 -15.08 -16.59
C HIS A 33 -2.54 -15.66 -16.88
N PHE A 34 -3.22 -16.16 -15.84
CA PHE A 34 -4.49 -16.87 -15.95
C PHE A 34 -5.68 -16.08 -15.36
N GLY A 35 -5.40 -15.02 -14.61
CA GLY A 35 -6.39 -14.12 -14.03
C GLY A 35 -6.37 -12.72 -14.66
N ILE A 36 -6.85 -11.74 -13.89
CA ILE A 36 -6.77 -10.31 -14.26
C ILE A 36 -5.38 -9.76 -13.93
N GLY A 37 -4.72 -10.34 -12.92
CA GLY A 37 -3.43 -9.91 -12.41
C GLY A 37 -3.54 -8.72 -11.48
N ALA A 38 -3.04 -8.81 -10.25
CA ALA A 38 -2.87 -7.68 -9.34
C ALA A 38 -1.97 -8.07 -8.17
N ASP A 39 -1.42 -7.08 -7.46
CA ASP A 39 -0.69 -7.34 -6.20
C ASP A 39 -1.64 -7.72 -5.05
N GLY A 40 -2.92 -7.34 -5.14
CA GLY A 40 -3.93 -7.72 -4.17
C GLY A 40 -5.36 -7.34 -4.58
N VAL A 41 -6.30 -7.70 -3.70
CA VAL A 41 -7.73 -7.43 -3.85
C VAL A 41 -8.22 -6.61 -2.66
N LEU A 42 -9.01 -5.58 -2.96
CA LEU A 42 -9.64 -4.68 -2.01
C LEU A 42 -11.16 -4.91 -2.07
N PHE A 43 -11.75 -5.24 -0.93
CA PHE A 43 -13.20 -5.34 -0.80
C PHE A 43 -13.71 -4.10 -0.08
N VAL A 44 -14.58 -3.34 -0.74
CA VAL A 44 -15.05 -2.02 -0.28
C VAL A 44 -16.52 -2.07 0.08
N ASP A 45 -16.85 -1.54 1.25
CA ASP A 45 -18.20 -1.14 1.63
C ASP A 45 -18.35 0.36 1.37
N THR A 46 -19.12 0.71 0.35
CA THR A 46 -19.30 2.11 -0.05
C THR A 46 -20.30 2.87 0.80
N GLU A 47 -21.08 2.20 1.64
CA GLU A 47 -22.04 2.87 2.52
C GLU A 47 -21.39 3.19 3.86
N ASP A 48 -20.61 2.26 4.41
CA ASP A 48 -19.87 2.45 5.67
C ASP A 48 -18.46 3.04 5.49
N PHE A 49 -18.05 3.31 4.25
CA PHE A 49 -16.71 3.74 3.85
C PHE A 49 -15.63 2.88 4.52
N ALA A 50 -15.78 1.56 4.40
CA ALA A 50 -14.88 0.59 4.99
C ALA A 50 -14.24 -0.28 3.91
N PHE A 51 -13.07 -0.84 4.20
CA PHE A 51 -12.47 -1.80 3.30
C PHE A 51 -11.65 -2.87 4.02
N SER A 52 -11.43 -3.98 3.32
CA SER A 52 -10.47 -5.00 3.68
C SER A 52 -9.55 -5.30 2.50
N ILE A 53 -8.33 -5.74 2.80
CA ILE A 53 -7.31 -6.04 1.79
C ILE A 53 -6.85 -7.49 1.91
N TYR A 54 -6.67 -8.12 0.76
CA TYR A 54 -6.10 -9.46 0.62
C TYR A 54 -4.94 -9.42 -0.36
N ASN A 55 -3.83 -10.03 0.01
CA ASN A 55 -2.68 -10.17 -0.87
C ASN A 55 -2.97 -11.19 -1.98
N ALA A 56 -2.12 -11.22 -3.01
CA ALA A 56 -2.22 -12.18 -4.10
C ALA A 56 -2.17 -13.66 -3.66
N ASP A 57 -1.66 -13.98 -2.47
CA ASP A 57 -1.68 -15.34 -1.90
C ASP A 57 -3.06 -15.75 -1.31
N GLY A 58 -4.01 -14.81 -1.27
CA GLY A 58 -5.35 -14.99 -0.71
C GLY A 58 -5.43 -14.74 0.79
N LEU A 59 -4.32 -14.36 1.44
CA LEU A 59 -4.30 -14.04 2.86
C LEU A 59 -4.68 -12.57 3.10
N ARG A 60 -5.46 -12.34 4.16
CA ARG A 60 -5.85 -10.99 4.58
C ARG A 60 -4.63 -10.23 5.08
N ALA A 61 -4.40 -9.04 4.52
CA ALA A 61 -3.38 -8.12 4.99
C ALA A 61 -3.98 -7.16 6.04
N LEU A 62 -3.15 -6.70 6.98
CA LEU A 62 -3.59 -5.77 8.03
C LEU A 62 -3.86 -4.38 7.46
N MET A 63 -2.95 -3.85 6.63
CA MET A 63 -3.11 -2.57 5.96
C MET A 63 -2.07 -2.40 4.84
N CYS A 64 -2.44 -1.69 3.78
CA CYS A 64 -1.49 -1.21 2.77
C CYS A 64 -1.81 0.25 2.43
N GLY A 65 -0.84 1.13 2.62
CA GLY A 65 -0.97 2.55 2.31
C GLY A 65 -1.32 2.83 0.85
N ASN A 66 -0.81 2.01 -0.08
CA ASN A 66 -1.13 2.11 -1.51
C ASN A 66 -2.57 1.64 -1.79
N GLY A 67 -3.01 0.58 -1.13
CA GLY A 67 -4.39 0.09 -1.21
C GLY A 67 -5.40 1.10 -0.69
N LEU A 68 -5.15 1.71 0.48
CA LEU A 68 -6.01 2.76 1.04
C LEU A 68 -6.18 3.94 0.08
N ARG A 69 -5.10 4.41 -0.55
CA ARG A 69 -5.20 5.49 -1.56
C ARG A 69 -6.01 5.05 -2.79
N CYS A 70 -5.92 3.79 -3.20
CA CYS A 70 -6.75 3.26 -4.29
C CYS A 70 -8.24 3.22 -3.90
N VAL A 71 -8.57 2.84 -2.66
CA VAL A 71 -9.96 2.90 -2.15
C VAL A 71 -10.47 4.34 -2.10
N ALA A 72 -9.66 5.28 -1.60
CA ALA A 72 -10.03 6.70 -1.57
C ALA A 72 -10.29 7.25 -2.98
N LYS A 73 -9.43 6.92 -3.95
CA LYS A 73 -9.62 7.27 -5.35
C LYS A 73 -10.90 6.65 -5.92
N TYR A 74 -11.16 5.38 -5.62
CA TYR A 74 -12.37 4.69 -6.07
C TYR A 74 -13.65 5.32 -5.55
N LEU A 75 -13.73 5.64 -4.25
CA LEU A 75 -14.90 6.31 -3.66
C LEU A 75 -15.15 7.68 -4.29
N HIS A 76 -14.09 8.41 -4.61
CA HIS A 76 -14.16 9.68 -5.35
C HIS A 76 -14.66 9.48 -6.79
N ASP A 77 -14.08 8.54 -7.54
CA ASP A 77 -14.50 8.24 -8.92
C ASP A 77 -15.94 7.74 -9.01
N ALA A 78 -16.38 6.97 -8.01
CA ALA A 78 -17.76 6.50 -7.85
C ALA A 78 -18.72 7.59 -7.34
N ARG A 79 -18.25 8.84 -7.17
CA ARG A 79 -19.02 10.00 -6.68
C ARG A 79 -19.67 9.78 -5.30
N LYS A 80 -19.05 8.93 -4.47
CA LYS A 80 -19.46 8.71 -3.07
C LYS A 80 -18.96 9.82 -2.15
N VAL A 81 -17.91 10.53 -2.56
CA VAL A 81 -17.34 11.69 -1.87
C VAL A 81 -17.19 12.86 -2.82
N LYS A 82 -17.11 14.07 -2.29
CA LYS A 82 -16.89 15.28 -3.08
C LYS A 82 -15.41 15.49 -3.39
N ASP A 83 -15.15 16.20 -4.48
CA ASP A 83 -13.80 16.59 -4.86
C ASP A 83 -13.20 17.55 -3.83
N LYS A 84 -11.92 17.37 -3.49
CA LYS A 84 -11.16 18.26 -2.60
C LYS A 84 -11.77 18.47 -1.21
N GLU A 85 -12.48 17.46 -0.69
CA GLU A 85 -12.93 17.43 0.69
C GLU A 85 -12.21 16.32 1.48
N ILE A 86 -12.02 16.54 2.77
CA ILE A 86 -11.51 15.50 3.68
C ILE A 86 -12.67 14.60 4.06
N PHE A 87 -12.47 13.29 3.94
CA PHE A 87 -13.41 12.26 4.37
C PHE A 87 -12.65 11.14 5.09
N GLU A 88 -13.37 10.23 5.72
CA GLU A 88 -12.77 9.17 6.52
C GLU A 88 -13.08 7.79 5.94
N ILE A 89 -12.07 6.93 5.88
CA ILE A 89 -12.18 5.53 5.48
C ILE A 89 -11.76 4.65 6.64
N LYS A 90 -12.59 3.66 6.95
CA LYS A 90 -12.33 2.67 8.00
C LYS A 90 -11.56 1.47 7.45
N SER A 91 -10.41 1.18 8.06
CA SER A 91 -9.74 -0.11 7.95
C SER A 91 -10.05 -0.98 9.17
N ASP A 92 -9.47 -2.18 9.23
CA ASP A 92 -9.65 -3.10 10.37
C ASP A 92 -9.13 -2.53 11.70
N HIS A 93 -8.22 -1.55 11.66
CA HIS A 93 -7.48 -1.11 12.85
C HIS A 93 -7.54 0.39 13.09
N ALA A 94 -7.96 1.18 12.10
CA ALA A 94 -7.92 2.63 12.20
C ALA A 94 -8.95 3.30 11.29
N LEU A 95 -9.24 4.54 11.64
CA LEU A 95 -9.94 5.48 10.78
C LEU A 95 -8.89 6.37 10.11
N HIS A 96 -9.00 6.52 8.79
CA HIS A 96 -8.03 7.25 7.99
C HIS A 96 -8.68 8.45 7.32
N GLN A 97 -8.16 9.65 7.60
CA GLN A 97 -8.51 10.83 6.86
C GLN A 97 -7.93 10.73 5.45
N CYS A 98 -8.75 11.00 4.45
CA CYS A 98 -8.41 10.90 3.05
C CYS A 98 -8.81 12.19 2.34
N TYR A 99 -8.02 12.57 1.34
CA TYR A 99 -8.26 13.72 0.48
C TYR A 99 -7.87 13.35 -0.94
N VAL A 100 -8.70 13.74 -1.91
CA VAL A 100 -8.49 13.43 -3.33
C VAL A 100 -8.57 14.73 -4.14
N ASP A 101 -7.53 14.98 -4.95
CA ASP A 101 -7.49 16.03 -5.98
C ASP A 101 -7.03 15.40 -7.31
N GLY A 102 -8.00 15.04 -8.16
CA GLY A 102 -7.74 14.29 -9.38
C GLY A 102 -7.05 12.95 -9.07
N ASN A 103 -5.87 12.72 -9.63
CA ASN A 103 -5.08 11.50 -9.39
C ASN A 103 -4.15 11.60 -8.18
N ILE A 104 -4.10 12.73 -7.48
CA ILE A 104 -3.29 12.89 -6.27
C ILE A 104 -4.17 12.57 -5.07
N VAL A 105 -3.75 11.56 -4.31
CA VAL A 105 -4.48 11.07 -3.15
C VAL A 105 -3.60 11.17 -1.92
N SER A 106 -4.15 11.74 -0.85
CA SER A 106 -3.52 11.88 0.45
C SER A 106 -4.29 11.06 1.48
N CYS A 107 -3.60 10.24 2.26
CA CYS A 107 -4.19 9.50 3.36
C CYS A 107 -3.39 9.69 4.65
N SER A 108 -4.08 9.81 5.78
CA SER A 108 -3.46 9.96 7.09
C SER A 108 -2.83 8.66 7.56
N LEU A 109 -1.66 8.78 8.18
CA LEU A 109 -0.90 7.71 8.78
C LEU A 109 -0.87 7.83 10.31
N ALA A 110 -0.75 6.70 10.98
CA ALA A 110 -0.46 6.66 12.40
C ALA A 110 0.98 7.15 12.66
N GLU A 111 1.18 7.80 13.81
CA GLU A 111 2.51 8.23 14.23
C GLU A 111 3.41 7.01 14.47
N PRO A 112 4.61 6.95 13.88
CA PRO A 112 5.54 5.85 14.12
C PRO A 112 6.10 5.85 15.54
N THR A 113 6.54 4.67 16.00
CA THR A 113 7.20 4.51 17.30
C THR A 113 8.66 4.10 17.12
N LEU A 114 9.57 4.78 17.81
CA LEU A 114 10.98 4.40 17.85
C LEU A 114 11.17 3.20 18.78
N ILE A 115 11.71 2.09 18.26
CA ILE A 115 12.06 0.90 19.05
C ILE A 115 13.53 0.96 19.49
N GLN A 116 14.43 1.34 18.59
CA GLN A 116 15.88 1.34 18.82
C GLN A 116 16.56 2.42 17.95
N LYS A 117 17.69 2.97 18.41
CA LYS A 117 18.42 4.04 17.70
C LYS A 117 19.64 3.56 16.89
N ASP A 118 20.29 2.47 17.28
CA ASP A 118 21.49 1.97 16.59
C ASP A 118 21.43 0.45 16.32
N PRO A 119 21.13 0.02 15.08
CA PRO A 119 20.59 0.85 14.00
C PRO A 119 19.19 1.37 14.38
N TYR A 120 18.69 2.36 13.64
CA TYR A 120 17.31 2.81 13.81
C TYR A 120 16.34 1.67 13.50
N VAL A 121 15.49 1.34 14.47
CA VAL A 121 14.37 0.41 14.31
C VAL A 121 13.11 1.16 14.68
N VAL A 122 12.17 1.22 13.75
CA VAL A 122 10.92 1.99 13.87
C VAL A 122 9.74 1.06 13.59
N ASP A 123 8.69 1.19 14.40
CA ASP A 123 7.38 0.62 14.08
C ASP A 123 6.53 1.69 13.38
N ALA A 124 6.20 1.44 12.12
CA ALA A 124 5.34 2.30 11.29
C ALA A 124 4.05 1.56 10.88
N GLY A 125 3.58 0.64 11.73
CA GLY A 125 2.57 -0.38 11.41
C GLY A 125 3.20 -1.70 10.94
N ALA A 126 4.46 -1.64 10.52
CA ALA A 126 5.37 -2.77 10.41
C ALA A 126 6.73 -2.35 10.99
N LYS A 127 7.54 -3.32 11.42
CA LYS A 127 8.90 -3.05 11.90
C LYS A 127 9.83 -2.78 10.72
N HIS A 128 10.56 -1.67 10.78
CA HIS A 128 11.52 -1.23 9.78
C HIS A 128 12.87 -0.94 10.42
N VAL A 129 13.95 -1.42 9.79
CA VAL A 129 15.32 -0.93 10.03
C VAL A 129 15.59 0.19 9.02
N VAL A 130 16.05 1.34 9.48
CA VAL A 130 16.32 2.52 8.64
C VAL A 130 17.82 2.77 8.54
N LEU A 131 18.32 2.86 7.31
CA LEU A 131 19.72 3.14 7.00
C LEU A 131 19.83 4.32 6.03
N PHE A 132 20.82 5.18 6.28
CA PHE A 132 21.16 6.34 5.44
C PHE A 132 22.38 6.04 4.56
N GLU A 133 22.25 5.04 3.70
CA GLU A 133 23.31 4.58 2.83
C GLU A 133 22.73 3.92 1.58
N LYS A 134 23.59 3.68 0.58
CA LYS A 134 23.20 2.98 -0.65
C LYS A 134 22.81 1.53 -0.35
N PHE A 135 21.82 1.01 -1.08
CA PHE A 135 21.32 -0.34 -0.87
C PHE A 135 22.38 -1.42 -1.07
N ASP A 136 22.37 -2.40 -0.17
CA ASP A 136 23.23 -3.60 -0.21
C ASP A 136 22.40 -4.83 0.13
N LEU A 137 22.35 -5.80 -0.78
CA LEU A 137 21.54 -7.02 -0.62
C LEU A 137 22.00 -7.90 0.55
N LYS A 138 23.32 -8.04 0.76
CA LYS A 138 23.85 -8.87 1.85
C LYS A 138 23.50 -8.26 3.20
N LYS A 139 23.62 -6.93 3.31
CA LYS A 139 23.25 -6.16 4.50
C LYS A 139 21.75 -6.24 4.76
N ALA A 140 20.94 -6.07 3.71
CA ALA A 140 19.49 -6.22 3.79
C ALA A 140 19.09 -7.59 4.35
N LEU A 141 19.60 -8.69 3.76
CA LEU A 141 19.33 -10.05 4.21
C LEU A 141 19.75 -10.30 5.66
N LYS A 142 20.91 -9.77 6.07
CA LYS A 142 21.39 -9.90 7.45
C LYS A 142 20.49 -9.16 8.44
N LEU A 143 20.19 -7.90 8.18
CA LEU A 143 19.39 -7.06 9.09
C LEU A 143 17.93 -7.52 9.14
N ARG A 144 17.36 -7.90 8.00
CA ARG A 144 16.02 -8.49 7.88
C ARG A 144 15.85 -9.69 8.81
N LYS A 145 16.84 -10.59 8.85
CA LYS A 145 16.84 -11.76 9.74
C LYS A 145 17.04 -11.36 11.19
N ASN A 146 18.06 -10.54 11.47
CA ASN A 146 18.41 -10.15 12.84
C ASN A 146 17.28 -9.40 13.56
N PHE A 147 16.56 -8.51 12.86
CA PHE A 147 15.54 -7.65 13.46
C PHE A 147 14.10 -8.11 13.17
N ASN A 148 13.93 -9.14 12.35
CA ASN A 148 12.64 -9.60 11.84
C ASN A 148 11.78 -8.46 11.24
N ALA A 149 12.42 -7.62 10.42
CA ALA A 149 11.91 -6.32 9.99
C ALA A 149 12.15 -6.08 8.49
N ASN A 150 11.36 -5.19 7.90
CA ASN A 150 11.70 -4.59 6.60
C ASN A 150 13.00 -3.78 6.74
N VAL A 151 13.79 -3.66 5.68
CA VAL A 151 15.04 -2.88 5.70
C VAL A 151 14.99 -1.79 4.65
N ASN A 152 15.06 -0.54 5.08
CA ASN A 152 15.01 0.63 4.22
C ASN A 152 16.40 1.24 4.07
N PHE A 153 16.76 1.51 2.82
CA PHE A 153 17.95 2.26 2.45
C PHE A 153 17.49 3.58 1.84
N PHE A 154 17.74 4.69 2.54
CA PHE A 154 17.50 6.04 2.06
C PHE A 154 18.82 6.69 1.67
N PHE A 155 18.93 7.15 0.43
CA PHE A 155 20.19 7.64 -0.13
C PHE A 155 19.98 8.81 -1.10
N GLU A 156 21.06 9.25 -1.74
CA GLU A 156 21.14 10.42 -2.63
C GLU A 156 19.92 10.60 -3.56
N ASN A 157 19.54 11.86 -3.75
CA ASN A 157 18.38 12.25 -4.56
C ASN A 157 17.05 11.66 -4.04
N ASN A 158 16.90 11.60 -2.71
CA ASN A 158 15.68 11.15 -2.02
C ASN A 158 15.25 9.72 -2.37
N HIS A 159 16.14 8.89 -2.89
CA HIS A 159 15.79 7.52 -3.24
C HIS A 159 15.63 6.65 -2.00
N ILE A 160 14.59 5.82 -2.01
CA ILE A 160 14.37 4.80 -1.00
C ILE A 160 14.19 3.43 -1.64
N HIS A 161 15.00 2.46 -1.20
CA HIS A 161 14.82 1.05 -1.53
C HIS A 161 14.48 0.27 -0.26
N THR A 162 13.33 -0.40 -0.26
CA THR A 162 12.89 -1.24 0.86
C THR A 162 13.00 -2.70 0.48
N PHE A 163 13.73 -3.47 1.29
CA PHE A 163 13.71 -4.93 1.28
C PHE A 163 12.61 -5.41 2.22
N GLU A 164 11.57 -6.04 1.67
CA GLU A 164 10.37 -6.38 2.44
C GLU A 164 10.41 -7.80 3.00
N LYS A 165 10.00 -7.92 4.27
CA LYS A 165 9.70 -9.18 4.94
C LYS A 165 8.53 -9.86 4.25
N GLY A 166 8.68 -11.15 3.97
CA GLY A 166 7.63 -11.97 3.35
C GLY A 166 7.70 -11.98 1.81
N VAL A 167 8.16 -10.87 1.21
CA VAL A 167 8.55 -10.85 -0.22
C VAL A 167 10.00 -11.33 -0.39
N GLU A 168 10.86 -11.03 0.59
CA GLU A 168 12.29 -11.36 0.61
C GLU A 168 13.04 -10.82 -0.63
N ALA A 169 12.60 -9.65 -1.09
CA ALA A 169 13.21 -8.90 -2.17
C ALA A 169 13.03 -7.39 -1.96
N PHE A 170 13.76 -6.60 -2.74
CA PHE A 170 13.49 -5.18 -2.85
C PHE A 170 12.18 -4.95 -3.64
N THR A 171 11.20 -4.29 -3.05
CA THR A 171 9.90 -4.04 -3.70
C THR A 171 9.91 -2.73 -4.50
N LEU A 172 8.84 -2.51 -5.27
CA LEU A 172 8.69 -1.31 -6.10
C LEU A 172 8.42 -0.05 -5.27
N ALA A 173 7.62 -0.16 -4.21
CA ALA A 173 7.30 0.94 -3.30
C ALA A 173 6.87 0.37 -1.94
N CYS A 174 7.20 1.07 -0.85
CA CYS A 174 6.77 0.71 0.50
C CYS A 174 6.38 1.98 1.29
N GLY A 175 5.08 2.18 1.54
CA GLY A 175 4.58 3.38 2.23
C GLY A 175 5.04 3.48 3.70
N THR A 176 4.97 2.38 4.45
CA THR A 176 5.46 2.34 5.85
C THR A 176 6.98 2.45 5.92
N GLY A 177 7.69 1.99 4.88
CA GLY A 177 9.12 2.21 4.72
C GLY A 177 9.47 3.69 4.62
N ALA A 178 8.81 4.41 3.72
CA ALA A 178 8.96 5.86 3.58
C ALA A 178 8.59 6.60 4.88
N LEU A 179 7.48 6.21 5.52
CA LEU A 179 7.05 6.80 6.80
C LEU A 179 8.11 6.62 7.90
N SER A 180 8.72 5.44 7.99
CA SER A 180 9.78 5.20 8.98
C SER A 180 11.02 6.06 8.72
N CYS A 181 11.41 6.26 7.46
CA CYS A 181 12.51 7.17 7.10
C CYS A 181 12.16 8.63 7.42
N PHE A 182 10.95 9.08 7.08
CA PHE A 182 10.44 10.41 7.42
C PHE A 182 10.54 10.69 8.92
N PHE A 183 10.11 9.73 9.74
CA PHE A 183 10.17 9.82 11.19
C PHE A 183 11.62 9.94 11.72
N VAL A 184 12.56 9.14 11.19
CA VAL A 184 13.97 9.21 11.62
C VAL A 184 14.65 10.49 11.14
N LEU A 185 14.31 10.98 9.94
CA LEU A 185 14.79 12.28 9.43
C LEU A 185 14.32 13.46 10.29
N ASN A 186 13.17 13.31 10.98
CA ASN A 186 12.59 14.32 11.86
C ASN A 186 12.40 15.68 11.14
N VAL A 187 11.79 15.63 9.96
CA VAL A 187 11.49 16.78 9.11
C VAL A 187 9.98 17.00 9.00
N ASN A 188 9.54 18.17 8.55
CA ASN A 188 8.10 18.47 8.37
C ASN A 188 7.52 17.94 7.06
N ALA A 189 8.35 17.81 6.02
CA ALA A 189 7.97 17.26 4.72
C ALA A 189 9.17 16.58 4.09
N GLN A 190 8.93 15.45 3.41
CA GLN A 190 9.94 14.71 2.68
C GLN A 190 9.33 14.09 1.43
N GLU A 191 10.05 14.26 0.33
CA GLU A 191 9.82 13.53 -0.92
C GLU A 191 10.61 12.21 -0.90
N PHE A 192 10.02 11.14 -1.40
CA PHE A 192 10.67 9.84 -1.55
C PHE A 192 10.52 9.34 -2.98
N VAL A 193 11.65 9.12 -3.64
CA VAL A 193 11.70 8.50 -4.97
C VAL A 193 11.75 6.98 -4.77
N MET A 194 10.65 6.31 -5.13
CA MET A 194 10.51 4.87 -4.98
C MET A 194 11.28 4.11 -6.06
N ARG A 195 11.49 2.81 -5.86
CA ARG A 195 12.11 1.94 -6.87
C ARG A 195 11.27 1.84 -8.15
N SER A 196 9.96 2.03 -8.08
CA SER A 196 9.07 2.21 -9.23
C SER A 196 9.34 3.48 -10.04
N LYS A 197 10.25 4.34 -9.59
CA LYS A 197 10.52 5.70 -10.11
C LYS A 197 9.36 6.67 -9.95
N LYS A 198 8.34 6.27 -9.18
CA LYS A 198 7.24 7.14 -8.77
C LYS A 198 7.59 7.79 -7.43
N THR A 199 6.96 8.93 -7.17
CA THR A 199 7.26 9.75 -5.99
C THR A 199 6.15 9.63 -4.96
N LEU A 200 6.54 9.48 -3.69
CA LEU A 200 5.65 9.60 -2.55
C LEU A 200 6.07 10.81 -1.71
N TYR A 201 5.09 11.60 -1.28
CA TYR A 201 5.29 12.74 -0.40
C TYR A 201 4.75 12.41 0.98
N ILE A 202 5.55 12.63 2.02
CA ILE A 202 5.09 12.54 3.40
C ILE A 202 5.30 13.89 4.07
N PHE A 203 4.26 14.42 4.71
CA PHE A 203 4.35 15.68 5.44
C PHE A 203 3.46 15.66 6.69
N LYS A 204 3.78 16.52 7.65
CA LYS A 204 2.99 16.69 8.88
C LYS A 204 2.32 18.04 8.89
N GLU A 205 0.99 18.05 9.01
CA GLU A 205 0.18 19.27 9.12
C GLU A 205 -0.83 19.11 10.26
N LYS A 206 -0.88 20.08 11.18
CA LYS A 206 -1.82 20.09 12.33
C LYS A 206 -1.85 18.76 13.11
N ASN A 207 -0.67 18.17 13.33
CA ASN A 207 -0.45 16.87 13.98
C ASN A 207 -0.93 15.63 13.20
N VAL A 208 -1.36 15.79 11.95
CA VAL A 208 -1.68 14.67 11.07
C VAL A 208 -0.51 14.42 10.12
N ILE A 209 -0.04 13.19 10.05
CA ILE A 209 0.94 12.77 9.05
C ILE A 209 0.19 12.34 7.80
N TRP A 210 0.43 13.02 6.70
CA TRP A 210 -0.17 12.73 5.40
C TRP A 210 0.83 12.01 4.51
N MET A 211 0.37 10.94 3.88
CA MET A 211 1.08 10.25 2.81
C MET A 211 0.34 10.47 1.51
N THR A 212 1.01 11.13 0.58
CA THR A 212 0.44 11.62 -0.67
C THR A 212 1.16 11.04 -1.86
N GLY A 213 0.40 10.53 -2.82
CA GLY A 213 0.96 9.98 -4.05
C GLY A 213 -0.07 9.82 -5.14
N GLU A 214 0.41 9.54 -6.34
CA GLU A 214 -0.45 9.28 -7.49
C GLU A 214 -1.22 7.95 -7.33
N CYS A 215 -2.52 8.00 -7.60
CA CYS A 215 -3.39 6.85 -7.79
C CYS A 215 -4.21 7.00 -9.07
N THR A 216 -4.25 5.94 -9.88
CA THR A 216 -4.80 5.99 -11.23
C THR A 216 -5.75 4.82 -11.45
N TYR A 217 -6.91 5.12 -12.03
CA TYR A 217 -7.82 4.12 -12.60
C TYR A 217 -7.19 3.50 -13.85
N ILE A 218 -7.18 2.17 -13.94
CA ILE A 218 -6.63 1.43 -15.08
C ILE A 218 -7.75 0.96 -16.00
N CYS A 219 -8.67 0.16 -15.47
CA CYS A 219 -9.79 -0.41 -16.22
C CYS A 219 -10.88 -0.93 -15.29
N GLU A 220 -12.01 -1.34 -15.87
CA GLU A 220 -13.06 -2.08 -15.19
C GLU A 220 -13.55 -3.23 -16.06
N GLY A 221 -14.23 -4.19 -15.45
CA GLY A 221 -14.83 -5.30 -16.20
C GLY A 221 -15.69 -6.19 -15.32
N THR A 222 -16.08 -7.33 -15.88
CA THR A 222 -16.89 -8.34 -15.19
C THR A 222 -16.22 -9.71 -15.27
N VAL A 223 -16.18 -10.41 -14.13
CA VAL A 223 -15.75 -11.81 -14.04
C VAL A 223 -16.97 -12.72 -13.93
N GLU A 224 -17.07 -13.72 -14.79
CA GLU A 224 -18.08 -14.78 -14.70
C GLU A 224 -17.63 -15.88 -13.74
N LYS A 225 -18.56 -16.41 -12.94
CA LYS A 225 -18.26 -17.39 -11.89
C LYS A 225 -17.78 -18.73 -12.47
N THR A 226 -18.22 -19.08 -13.68
CA THR A 226 -17.81 -20.28 -14.42
C THR A 226 -16.34 -20.28 -14.82
N CYS A 227 -15.72 -19.12 -15.04
CA CYS A 227 -14.27 -19.03 -15.32
C CYS A 227 -13.41 -19.45 -14.13
N LEU A 228 -13.93 -19.38 -12.90
CA LEU A 228 -13.23 -19.80 -11.68
C LEU A 228 -13.37 -21.32 -11.46
N GLU A 229 -14.48 -21.93 -11.90
CA GLU A 229 -14.71 -23.38 -11.79
C GLU A 229 -14.03 -24.19 -12.91
N SER A 230 -13.82 -23.59 -14.09
CA SER A 230 -13.29 -24.29 -15.29
C SER A 230 -11.77 -24.55 -15.30
N ILE A 231 -11.01 -24.08 -14.32
CA ILE A 231 -9.56 -24.32 -14.23
C ILE A 231 -9.24 -25.73 -13.68
N PHE A 232 -10.25 -26.48 -13.21
CA PHE A 232 -10.07 -27.79 -12.56
C PHE A 232 -10.46 -29.02 -13.41
N VAL A 233 -10.53 -28.88 -14.73
CA VAL A 233 -10.62 -30.05 -15.62
C VAL A 233 -9.50 -29.97 -16.66
N GLY A 234 -8.28 -30.27 -16.23
CA GLY A 234 -7.07 -30.38 -17.05
C GLY A 234 -5.93 -31.05 -16.31
#